data_AF-A0A850LYU5-F1
#
_entry.id   AF-A0A850LYU5-F1
#
_cell.length_a   1.000
_cell.length_b   1.000
_cell.length_c   1.000
_cell.angle_alpha   90.00
_cell.angle_beta   90.00
_cell.angle_gamma   90.00
#
_symmetry.space_group_name_H-M   'P 1'
#
loop_
_entity.id
_entity.type
_entity.pdbx_description
1 polymer ?
#
loop_
_entity_poly.entity_id
_entity_poly.type
_entity_poly.pdbx_seq_one_letter_code
_entity_poly.pdbx_strand_id
1 'polypeptide(L)'
;MKCKEVRKYFAEFLKGSISGEKKEKISAHIESCKSCREEFRQFLILTDVISKASTPESDKHFWERYLREIEDRLSALPEKEKGKIVKKIELPSFLRKPAYAVAAALILTIGIITYQKWFSKEESIYIHSNSLEFFLEEFDNVVSENIFIESFPFDEEDFRFFNNLDNYIKTDVKDE
;
A
#
# COMPACT_ATOMS: atom_id res chain seq x y z
N MET A 1 9.83 19.29 4.95
CA MET A 1 8.95 18.19 4.50
C MET A 1 7.59 18.36 5.18
N LYS A 2 6.49 17.94 4.55
CA LYS A 2 5.14 18.08 5.14
C LYS A 2 4.80 16.84 5.98
N CYS A 3 4.12 17.00 7.11
CA CYS A 3 3.75 15.88 8.01
C CYS A 3 3.01 14.75 7.25
N LYS A 4 2.08 15.12 6.36
CA LYS A 4 1.30 14.16 5.54
C LYS A 4 2.18 13.29 4.63
N GLU A 5 3.32 13.83 4.16
CA GLU A 5 4.25 13.06 3.34
C GLU A 5 5.03 12.08 4.18
N VAL A 6 5.49 12.49 5.36
CA VAL A 6 6.27 11.63 6.28
C VAL A 6 5.46 10.43 6.74
N ARG A 7 4.18 10.60 7.07
CA ARG A 7 3.27 9.50 7.47
C ARG A 7 3.19 8.37 6.45
N LYS A 8 3.20 8.70 5.15
CA LYS A 8 3.15 7.70 4.08
C LYS A 8 4.38 6.79 4.07
N TYR A 9 5.50 7.31 4.57
CA TYR A 9 6.78 6.63 4.56
C TYR A 9 7.09 5.86 5.84
N PHE A 10 6.21 5.85 6.85
CA PHE A 10 6.46 5.15 8.11
C PHE A 10 6.74 3.65 7.90
N ALA A 11 5.93 2.96 7.10
CA ALA A 11 6.11 1.54 6.83
C ALA A 11 7.40 1.24 6.05
N GLU A 12 7.70 2.02 5.01
CA GLU A 12 8.93 1.88 4.22
C GLU A 12 10.18 2.23 5.03
N PHE A 13 10.08 3.21 5.93
CA PHE A 13 11.14 3.59 6.84
C PHE A 13 11.44 2.49 7.86
N LEU A 14 10.41 1.85 8.46
CA LEU A 14 10.60 0.70 9.35
C LEU A 14 11.22 -0.51 8.64
N LYS A 15 10.82 -0.76 7.39
CA LYS A 15 11.36 -1.87 6.57
C LYS A 15 12.75 -1.59 6.00
N GLY A 16 13.36 -0.43 6.31
CA GLY A 16 14.66 -0.03 5.78
C GLY A 16 14.68 0.18 4.26
N SER A 17 13.51 0.29 3.61
CA SER A 17 13.39 0.39 2.15
C SER A 17 13.69 1.80 1.62
N ILE A 18 13.83 2.79 2.51
CA ILE A 18 14.21 4.16 2.18
C ILE A 18 15.69 4.38 2.50
N SER A 19 16.48 4.75 1.49
CA SER A 19 17.91 5.02 1.61
C SER A 19 18.27 6.46 1.18
N GLY A 20 19.46 6.89 1.60
CA GLY A 20 20.06 8.18 1.22
C GLY A 20 19.36 9.41 1.80
N GLU A 21 19.41 10.51 1.05
CA GLU A 21 18.93 11.85 1.45
C GLU A 21 17.47 11.87 1.93
N LYS A 22 16.64 10.97 1.41
CA LYS A 22 15.22 10.88 1.80
C LYS A 22 15.04 10.34 3.21
N LYS A 23 15.90 9.42 3.64
CA LYS A 23 15.91 8.86 5.01
C LYS A 23 16.25 9.96 6.02
N GLU A 24 17.31 10.73 5.75
CA GLU A 24 17.75 11.83 6.62
C GLU A 24 16.68 12.93 6.75
N LYS A 25 15.99 13.26 5.66
CA LYS A 25 14.90 14.23 5.69
C LYS A 25 13.71 13.75 6.53
N ILE A 26 13.43 12.45 6.51
CA ILE A 26 12.36 11.84 7.31
C ILE A 26 12.76 11.80 8.78
N SER A 27 13.97 11.34 9.11
CA SER A 27 14.45 11.28 10.50
C SER A 27 14.51 12.67 11.13
N ALA A 28 15.07 13.65 10.43
CA ALA A 28 15.11 15.04 10.90
C ALA A 28 13.72 15.63 11.12
N HIS A 29 12.71 15.22 10.33
CA HIS A 29 11.34 15.68 10.53
C HIS A 29 10.68 15.02 11.76
N ILE A 30 10.89 13.72 11.98
CA ILE A 30 10.40 13.01 13.16
C ILE A 30 11.04 13.58 14.43
N GLU A 31 12.32 13.95 14.37
CA GLU A 31 13.03 14.60 15.47
C GLU A 31 12.54 16.02 15.73
N SER A 32 12.26 16.82 14.68
CA SER A 32 11.84 18.21 14.87
C SER A 32 10.34 18.40 15.13
N CYS A 33 9.49 17.45 14.70
CA CYS A 33 8.04 17.59 14.77
C CYS A 33 7.41 16.67 15.82
N LYS A 34 6.89 17.25 16.90
CA LYS A 34 6.26 16.52 18.01
C LYS A 34 5.10 15.61 17.57
N SER A 35 4.24 16.08 16.66
CA SER A 35 3.09 15.29 16.20
C SER A 35 3.51 14.07 15.38
N CYS A 36 4.45 14.24 14.45
CA CYS A 36 4.99 13.12 13.67
C CYS A 36 5.75 12.13 14.55
N ARG A 37 6.43 12.61 15.59
CA ARG A 37 7.10 11.75 16.58
C ARG A 37 6.12 10.84 17.32
N GLU A 38 5.04 11.43 17.83
CA GLU A 38 4.02 10.68 18.57
C GLU A 38 3.31 9.66 17.69
N GLU A 39 2.94 10.04 16.47
CA GLU A 39 2.29 9.13 15.54
C GLU A 39 3.22 7.98 15.11
N PHE A 40 4.51 8.27 14.93
CA PHE A 40 5.49 7.22 14.63
C PHE A 40 5.68 6.26 15.81
N ARG A 41 5.63 6.76 17.05
CA ARG A 41 5.62 5.94 18.27
C ARG A 41 4.41 5.01 18.32
N GLN A 42 3.21 5.53 18.06
CA GLN A 42 1.99 4.71 18.01
C GLN A 42 2.07 3.65 16.90
N PHE A 43 2.61 4.01 15.74
CA PHE A 43 2.81 3.09 14.62
C PHE A 43 3.80 1.96 14.95
N LEU A 44 4.88 2.26 15.67
CA LEU A 44 5.82 1.26 16.18
C LEU A 44 5.15 0.27 17.13
N ILE A 45 4.39 0.76 18.11
CA ILE A 45 3.66 -0.08 19.07
C ILE A 45 2.69 -1.00 18.34
N LEU A 46 1.90 -0.44 17.42
CA LEU A 46 0.96 -1.24 16.62
C LEU A 46 1.67 -2.34 15.82
N THR A 47 2.80 -2.02 15.21
CA THR A 47 3.57 -2.98 14.42
C THR A 47 4.17 -4.10 15.28
N ASP A 48 4.63 -3.77 16.49
CA ASP A 48 5.15 -4.75 17.46
C ASP A 48 4.04 -5.67 18.01
N VAL A 49 2.85 -5.12 18.28
CA VAL A 49 1.69 -5.94 18.67
C VAL A 49 1.29 -6.90 17.56
N ILE A 50 1.26 -6.41 16.31
CA ILE A 50 0.93 -7.24 15.13
C ILE A 50 1.99 -8.32 14.91
N SER A 51 3.28 -8.03 15.10
CA SER A 51 4.34 -9.03 14.89
C SER A 51 4.36 -10.12 15.96
N LYS A 52 3.96 -9.76 17.20
CA LYS A 52 3.84 -10.70 18.33
C LYS A 52 2.54 -11.48 18.32
N ALA A 53 1.51 -10.99 17.65
CA ALA A 53 0.28 -11.74 17.44
C ALA A 53 0.64 -13.03 16.70
N SER A 54 0.52 -14.15 17.42
CA SER A 54 0.89 -15.46 16.91
C SER A 54 0.05 -15.75 15.68
N THR A 55 0.64 -15.68 14.50
CA THR A 55 -0.02 -16.16 13.30
C THR A 55 -0.07 -17.68 13.42
N PRO A 56 -1.27 -18.29 13.49
CA PRO A 56 -1.36 -19.73 13.49
C PRO A 56 -0.66 -20.22 12.22
N GLU A 57 0.32 -21.09 12.39
CA GLU A 57 1.08 -21.66 11.29
C GLU A 57 0.07 -22.34 10.36
N SER A 58 -0.10 -21.79 9.16
CA SER A 58 -1.09 -22.28 8.23
C SER A 58 -0.73 -23.71 7.85
N ASP A 59 -1.67 -24.64 7.96
CA ASP A 59 -1.55 -26.00 7.45
C ASP A 59 -0.92 -26.00 6.04
N LYS A 60 -0.03 -26.96 5.75
CA LYS A 60 0.71 -27.03 4.47
C LYS A 60 -0.21 -26.98 3.25
N HIS A 61 -1.44 -27.48 3.39
CA HIS A 61 -2.46 -27.52 2.34
C HIS A 61 -3.42 -26.33 2.34
N PHE A 62 -3.31 -25.40 3.29
CA PHE A 62 -4.16 -24.20 3.34
C PHE A 62 -4.03 -23.37 2.06
N TRP A 63 -2.79 -23.03 1.69
CA TRP A 63 -2.51 -22.23 0.50
C TRP A 63 -2.90 -22.93 -0.79
N GLU A 64 -2.68 -24.24 -0.90
CA GLU A 64 -3.09 -25.03 -2.07
C GLU A 64 -4.61 -25.02 -2.26
N ARG A 65 -5.38 -25.18 -1.17
CA ARG A 65 -6.85 -25.08 -1.21
C ARG A 65 -7.32 -23.68 -1.55
N TYR A 66 -6.72 -22.66 -0.92
CA TYR A 66 -7.08 -21.27 -1.13
C TYR A 66 -6.80 -20.81 -2.57
N LEU A 67 -5.63 -21.17 -3.11
CA LEU A 67 -5.27 -20.85 -4.50
C LEU A 67 -6.19 -21.56 -5.49
N ARG A 68 -6.56 -22.82 -5.23
CA ARG A 68 -7.53 -23.55 -6.05
C ARG A 68 -8.89 -22.88 -6.04
N GLU A 69 -9.36 -22.43 -4.88
CA GLU A 69 -10.64 -21.72 -4.78
C GLU A 69 -10.62 -20.37 -5.54
N ILE A 70 -9.50 -19.65 -5.51
CA ILE A 70 -9.33 -18.44 -6.32
C ILE A 70 -9.39 -18.79 -7.82
N GLU A 71 -8.69 -19.84 -8.25
CA GLU A 71 -8.68 -20.28 -9.65
C GLU A 71 -10.08 -20.73 -10.11
N ASP A 72 -10.80 -21.46 -9.29
CA ASP A 72 -12.19 -21.87 -9.55
C ASP A 72 -13.10 -20.65 -9.67
N ARG A 73 -12.95 -19.65 -8.80
CA ARG A 73 -13.72 -18.40 -8.88
C ARG A 73 -13.36 -17.59 -10.13
N LEU A 74 -12.09 -17.52 -10.51
CA LEU A 74 -11.62 -16.81 -11.70
C LEU A 74 -12.07 -17.51 -12.99
N SER A 75 -12.14 -18.84 -13.01
CA SER A 75 -12.59 -19.63 -14.17
C SER A 75 -14.12 -19.71 -14.27
N ALA A 76 -14.83 -19.60 -13.15
CA ALA A 76 -16.29 -19.47 -13.11
C ALA A 76 -16.78 -18.06 -13.45
N LEU A 77 -15.89 -17.05 -13.50
CA LEU A 77 -16.24 -15.77 -14.11
C LEU A 77 -16.64 -16.06 -15.56
N PRO A 78 -17.84 -15.63 -15.98
CA PRO A 78 -18.27 -15.89 -17.34
C PRO A 78 -17.21 -15.31 -18.27
N GLU A 79 -16.76 -16.10 -19.25
CA GLU A 79 -16.07 -15.64 -20.46
C GLU A 79 -16.98 -14.71 -21.28
N LYS A 80 -17.51 -13.66 -20.65
CA LYS A 80 -18.03 -12.52 -21.36
C LYS A 80 -16.81 -11.85 -21.96
N GLU A 81 -16.64 -12.14 -23.25
CA GLU A 81 -15.83 -11.42 -24.24
C GLU A 81 -14.48 -12.00 -24.64
N LYS A 82 -14.19 -13.28 -24.37
CA LYS A 82 -13.12 -14.00 -25.08
C LYS A 82 -13.71 -14.86 -26.19
N GLY A 83 -13.79 -14.30 -27.39
CA GLY A 83 -13.97 -15.10 -28.61
C GLY A 83 -15.33 -15.02 -29.29
N LYS A 84 -15.76 -13.81 -29.70
CA LYS A 84 -16.66 -13.63 -30.86
C LYS A 84 -16.58 -12.24 -31.51
N ILE A 85 -15.47 -11.53 -31.34
CA ILE A 85 -15.19 -10.26 -32.06
C ILE A 85 -13.99 -10.46 -32.97
N VAL A 86 -14.11 -11.40 -33.91
CA VAL A 86 -13.40 -11.28 -35.19
C VAL A 86 -14.44 -11.32 -36.30
N LYS A 87 -15.50 -10.51 -36.16
CA LYS A 87 -16.20 -10.06 -37.37
C LYS A 87 -15.16 -9.26 -38.13
N LYS A 88 -14.83 -9.73 -39.34
CA LYS A 88 -13.99 -9.03 -40.30
C LYS A 88 -14.56 -7.61 -40.43
N ILE A 89 -13.96 -6.64 -39.75
CA ILE A 89 -14.38 -5.24 -39.86
C ILE A 89 -13.88 -4.83 -41.24
N GLU A 90 -14.74 -5.00 -42.24
CA GLU A 90 -14.54 -4.40 -43.55
C GLU A 90 -14.66 -2.90 -43.36
N LEU A 91 -13.51 -2.26 -43.09
CA LEU A 91 -13.42 -0.82 -42.95
C LEU A 91 -14.01 -0.19 -44.23
N PRO A 92 -15.03 0.68 -44.11
CA PRO A 92 -15.63 1.29 -45.28
C PRO A 92 -14.55 2.03 -46.08
N SER A 93 -14.60 1.91 -47.41
CA SER A 93 -13.56 2.41 -48.35
C SER A 93 -13.16 3.88 -48.14
N PHE A 94 -13.99 4.67 -47.48
CA PHE A 94 -13.75 6.05 -47.10
C PHE A 94 -12.64 6.23 -46.04
N LEU A 95 -12.40 5.24 -45.17
CA LEU A 95 -11.32 5.26 -44.16
C LEU A 95 -9.91 5.04 -44.76
N ARG A 96 -9.79 4.74 -46.07
CA ARG A 96 -8.51 4.57 -46.76
C ARG A 96 -7.81 5.89 -47.12
N LYS A 97 -8.45 7.04 -46.89
CA LYS A 97 -7.80 8.34 -47.13
C LYS A 97 -6.88 8.68 -45.94
N PRO A 98 -5.60 9.02 -46.19
CA PRO A 98 -4.62 9.29 -45.12
C PRO A 98 -5.04 10.46 -44.21
N ALA A 99 -5.88 11.38 -44.70
CA ALA A 99 -6.41 12.50 -43.93
C ALA A 99 -7.22 12.07 -42.68
N TYR A 100 -8.00 10.97 -42.76
CA TYR A 100 -8.80 10.51 -41.62
C TYR A 100 -7.94 9.83 -40.55
N ALA A 101 -6.87 9.14 -40.95
CA ALA A 101 -5.92 8.54 -40.02
C ALA A 101 -5.21 9.62 -39.19
N VAL A 102 -4.81 10.72 -39.83
CA VAL A 102 -4.20 11.87 -39.14
C VAL A 102 -5.18 12.52 -38.16
N ALA A 103 -6.43 12.75 -38.58
CA ALA A 103 -7.44 13.34 -37.71
C ALA A 103 -7.75 12.45 -36.48
N ALA A 104 -7.89 11.13 -36.67
CA ALA A 104 -8.12 10.20 -35.57
C ALA A 104 -6.93 10.14 -34.60
N ALA A 105 -5.70 10.16 -35.13
CA ALA A 105 -4.49 10.19 -34.31
C ALA A 105 -4.41 11.49 -33.47
N LEU A 106 -4.79 12.64 -34.04
CA LEU A 106 -4.86 13.91 -33.31
C LEU A 106 -5.92 13.87 -32.19
N ILE A 107 -7.09 13.32 -32.45
CA ILE A 107 -8.14 13.19 -31.42
C ILE A 107 -7.69 12.26 -30.29
N LEU A 108 -7.08 11.12 -30.61
CA LEU A 108 -6.57 10.18 -29.61
C LEU A 108 -5.43 10.79 -28.79
N THR A 109 -4.47 11.46 -29.42
CA THR A 109 -3.37 12.11 -28.69
C THR A 109 -3.87 13.22 -27.78
N ILE A 110 -4.81 14.05 -28.24
CA ILE A 110 -5.44 15.06 -27.39
C ILE A 110 -6.17 14.41 -26.22
N GLY A 111 -6.96 13.35 -26.48
CA GLY A 111 -7.67 12.59 -25.45
C GLY A 111 -6.75 11.97 -24.41
N ILE A 112 -5.62 11.39 -24.83
CA ILE A 112 -4.62 10.81 -23.91
C ILE A 112 -3.99 11.91 -23.05
N ILE A 113 -3.64 13.05 -23.64
CA ILE A 113 -3.04 14.18 -22.91
C ILE A 113 -4.01 14.77 -21.89
N THR A 114 -5.28 14.97 -22.27
CA THR A 114 -6.32 15.47 -21.36
C THR A 114 -6.62 14.47 -20.26
N TYR A 115 -6.72 13.17 -20.60
CA TYR A 115 -6.88 12.10 -19.63
C TYR A 115 -5.72 12.07 -18.63
N GLN A 116 -4.47 12.08 -19.11
CA GLN A 116 -3.30 12.09 -18.22
C GLN A 116 -3.30 13.31 -17.31
N LYS A 117 -3.61 14.50 -17.81
CA LYS A 117 -3.67 15.72 -16.97
C LYS A 117 -4.79 15.68 -15.93
N TRP A 118 -5.95 15.15 -16.30
CA TRP A 118 -7.10 15.05 -15.42
C TRP A 118 -6.87 13.96 -14.35
N PHE A 119 -6.39 12.79 -14.77
CA PHE A 119 -6.17 11.65 -13.90
C PHE A 119 -4.91 11.77 -13.03
N SER A 120 -3.86 12.46 -13.50
CA SER A 120 -2.68 12.77 -12.66
C SER A 120 -3.00 13.70 -11.50
N LYS A 121 -4.19 14.32 -11.48
CA LYS A 121 -4.63 15.20 -10.39
C LYS A 121 -5.36 14.45 -9.27
N GLU A 122 -5.74 13.19 -9.47
CA GLU A 122 -6.69 12.49 -8.61
C GLU A 122 -6.18 11.14 -8.07
N GLU A 123 -4.87 10.97 -7.89
CA GLU A 123 -4.30 9.79 -7.19
C GLU A 123 -3.80 10.15 -5.78
N SER A 124 -4.70 10.76 -5.00
CA SER A 124 -4.77 10.39 -3.59
C SER A 124 -6.04 9.57 -3.44
N ILE A 125 -5.94 8.27 -3.75
CA ILE A 125 -6.94 7.29 -3.37
C ILE A 125 -7.10 7.41 -1.86
N TYR A 126 -8.16 8.11 -1.44
CA TYR A 126 -8.68 8.00 -0.09
C TYR A 126 -9.26 6.60 -0.04
N ILE A 127 -8.48 5.65 0.49
CA ILE A 127 -9.03 4.38 0.94
C ILE A 127 -10.15 4.76 1.91
N HIS A 128 -11.37 4.40 1.52
CA HIS A 128 -12.59 4.73 2.22
C HIS A 128 -12.44 4.31 3.69
N SER A 129 -12.35 5.28 4.59
CA SER A 129 -12.09 5.13 6.03
C SER A 129 -13.17 4.38 6.79
N ASN A 130 -14.23 3.93 6.11
CA ASN A 130 -15.31 3.15 6.73
C ASN A 130 -14.80 1.83 7.31
N SER A 131 -13.72 1.24 6.76
CA SER A 131 -13.09 0.06 7.39
C SER A 131 -12.32 0.43 8.64
N LEU A 132 -11.62 1.57 8.65
CA LEU A 132 -10.82 2.00 9.81
C LEU A 132 -11.72 2.42 10.98
N GLU A 133 -12.84 3.09 10.70
CA GLU A 133 -13.81 3.50 11.72
C GLU A 133 -14.49 2.28 12.36
N PHE A 134 -14.83 1.27 11.56
CA PHE A 134 -15.29 -0.04 12.04
C PHE A 134 -14.21 -0.76 12.88
N PHE A 135 -12.96 -0.78 12.44
CA PHE A 135 -11.86 -1.39 13.20
C PHE A 135 -11.58 -0.67 14.52
N LEU A 136 -11.70 0.67 14.57
CA LEU A 136 -11.50 1.45 15.79
C LEU A 136 -12.65 1.26 16.78
N GLU A 137 -13.88 1.18 16.31
CA GLU A 137 -15.06 0.93 17.17
C GLU A 137 -15.05 -0.50 17.75
N GLU A 138 -14.63 -1.50 16.97
CA GLU A 138 -14.40 -2.87 17.45
C GLU A 138 -13.22 -2.92 18.44
N PHE A 139 -12.12 -2.20 18.15
CA PHE A 139 -10.93 -2.18 19.01
C PHE A 139 -11.20 -1.49 20.36
N ASP A 140 -11.92 -0.38 20.39
CA ASP A 140 -12.29 0.29 21.65
C ASP A 140 -13.17 -0.60 22.53
N ASN A 141 -14.09 -1.36 21.94
CA ASN A 141 -14.89 -2.34 22.67
C ASN A 141 -14.01 -3.46 23.26
N VAL A 142 -13.06 -4.01 22.50
CA VAL A 142 -12.14 -5.06 22.97
C VAL A 142 -11.15 -4.54 24.04
N VAL A 143 -10.68 -3.30 23.91
CA VAL A 143 -9.81 -2.65 24.90
C VAL A 143 -10.56 -2.36 26.20
N SER A 144 -11.86 -2.03 26.13
CA SER A 144 -12.68 -1.80 27.33
C SER A 144 -12.89 -3.07 28.17
N GLU A 145 -12.87 -4.25 27.54
CA GLU A 145 -13.00 -5.55 28.21
C GLU A 145 -11.66 -6.16 28.66
N ASN A 146 -10.51 -5.72 28.14
CA ASN A 146 -9.19 -6.27 28.49
C ASN A 146 -8.22 -5.24 29.09
N ILE A 147 -7.92 -5.50 30.36
CA ILE A 147 -6.86 -4.95 31.21
C ILE A 147 -5.48 -5.12 30.52
N PHE A 148 -5.00 -4.17 29.72
CA PHE A 148 -3.62 -4.21 29.20
C PHE A 148 -3.02 -2.85 28.80
N ILE A 149 -3.36 -1.74 29.49
CA ILE A 149 -2.73 -0.42 29.26
C ILE A 149 -1.96 0.09 30.49
N GLU A 150 -2.01 -0.59 31.64
CA GLU A 150 -1.12 -0.23 32.74
C GLU A 150 0.30 -0.76 32.46
N SER A 151 1.19 0.17 32.09
CA SER A 151 2.64 0.05 31.97
C SER A 151 3.21 -0.48 30.64
N PHE A 152 3.24 0.37 29.61
CA PHE A 152 4.32 0.34 28.63
C PHE A 152 5.23 1.56 28.80
N PRO A 153 6.33 1.44 29.58
CA PRO A 153 7.27 2.52 29.79
C PRO A 153 8.26 2.51 28.63
N PHE A 154 7.85 2.96 27.44
CA PHE A 154 8.84 3.22 26.39
C PHE A 154 9.58 4.52 26.72
N ASP A 155 10.79 4.40 27.23
CA ASP A 155 11.67 5.51 27.58
C ASP A 155 12.42 6.04 26.35
N GLU A 156 13.25 7.07 26.54
CA GLU A 156 14.04 7.69 25.46
C GLU A 156 15.16 6.76 24.94
N GLU A 157 15.52 5.71 25.69
CA GLU A 157 16.52 4.71 25.30
C GLU A 157 15.93 3.65 24.35
N ASP A 158 14.66 3.27 24.55
CA ASP A 158 13.96 2.37 23.62
C ASP A 158 13.89 2.94 22.20
N PHE A 159 13.71 4.25 22.06
CA PHE A 159 13.76 4.92 20.76
C PHE A 159 15.15 4.83 20.10
N ARG A 160 16.23 4.83 20.89
CA ARG A 160 17.59 4.61 20.38
C ARG A 160 17.81 3.16 19.97
N PHE A 161 17.19 2.19 20.65
CA PHE A 161 17.19 0.78 20.25
C PHE A 161 16.55 0.61 18.86
N PHE A 162 15.39 1.22 18.61
CA PHE A 162 14.75 1.16 17.28
C PHE A 162 15.54 1.87 16.18
N ASN A 163 16.19 3.00 16.49
CA ASN A 163 17.13 3.63 15.55
C ASN A 163 18.39 2.78 15.27
N ASN A 164 18.74 1.83 16.15
CA ASN A 164 19.85 0.89 16.00
C ASN A 164 19.46 -0.48 15.40
N LEU A 165 18.17 -0.75 15.09
CA LEU A 165 17.74 -1.97 14.41
C LEU A 165 18.34 -2.14 13.01
N ASP A 166 18.88 -1.06 12.43
CA ASP A 166 19.67 -1.09 11.19
C ASP A 166 20.91 -2.01 11.30
N ASN A 167 21.39 -2.27 12.52
CA ASN A 167 22.48 -3.23 12.78
C ASN A 167 21.98 -4.67 12.98
N TYR A 168 20.78 -4.87 13.53
CA TYR A 168 20.24 -6.21 13.83
C TYR A 168 19.66 -6.88 12.56
N ILE A 169 19.03 -6.10 11.68
CA ILE A 169 18.48 -6.62 10.42
C ILE A 169 19.61 -6.95 9.41
N LYS A 170 20.76 -6.27 9.49
CA LYS A 170 21.91 -6.56 8.62
C LYS A 170 22.69 -7.82 9.01
N THR A 171 22.54 -8.31 10.25
CA THR A 171 23.23 -9.53 10.71
C THR A 171 22.50 -10.81 10.34
N ASP A 172 21.17 -10.80 10.22
CA ASP A 172 20.38 -12.01 9.87
C ASP A 172 20.27 -12.29 8.36
N VAL A 173 20.67 -11.35 7.50
CA VAL A 173 20.56 -11.52 6.02
C VAL A 173 21.89 -11.99 5.41
N LYS A 174 22.90 -12.35 6.20
CA LYS A 174 24.22 -12.78 5.71
C LYS A 174 24.55 -14.25 5.84
N ASP A 175 23.69 -15.03 6.50
CA ASP A 175 23.91 -16.46 6.71
C ASP A 175 22.76 -17.28 6.09
N GLU A 176 22.58 -17.18 4.77
CA GLU A 176 21.98 -18.23 3.91
C GLU A 176 22.64 -18.24 2.52
#